data_AF-A0A699VR26-F1
#
_entry.id   AF-A0A699VR26-F1
#
_cell.length_a   1.000
_cell.length_b   1.000
_cell.length_c   1.000
_cell.angle_alpha   90.00
_cell.angle_beta   90.00
_cell.angle_gamma   90.00
#
_symmetry.space_group_name_H-M   'P 1'
#
loop_
_entity.id
_entity.type
_entity.pdbx_description
1 polymer ?
#
loop_
_entity_poly.entity_id
_entity_poly.type
_entity_poly.pdbx_seq_one_letter_code
_entity_poly.pdbx_strand_id
1 'polypeptide(L)'
;MTVVITTEDMQKRRNDVKVRTTLLLALPDEHQLRFSKYETAQELWGAILKTFGRNKATKKTKKNQLKKQYGNFKAEGLETLEQTFNRLQAIVSHLKFMGVDIEQDDLNQKFLTSLAPEWL
;
A
#
# COMPACT_ATOMS: atom_id res chain seq x y z
N MET A 1 -25.93 -32.68 -26.66
CA MET A 1 -26.46 -31.47 -26.00
C MET A 1 -25.61 -30.29 -26.49
N THR A 2 -26.07 -29.60 -27.52
CA THR A 2 -25.33 -28.50 -28.15
C THR A 2 -25.48 -27.27 -27.28
N VAL A 3 -24.38 -26.80 -26.68
CA VAL A 3 -24.38 -25.54 -25.94
C VAL A 3 -24.51 -24.43 -26.98
N VAL A 4 -25.69 -23.83 -27.10
CA VAL A 4 -25.90 -22.64 -27.93
C VAL A 4 -25.20 -21.48 -27.23
N ILE A 5 -24.01 -21.14 -27.69
CA ILE A 5 -23.27 -19.98 -27.20
C ILE A 5 -23.95 -18.75 -27.81
N THR A 6 -24.54 -17.92 -26.97
CA THR A 6 -25.21 -16.69 -27.42
C THR A 6 -24.18 -15.60 -27.72
N THR A 7 -24.56 -14.62 -28.55
CA THR A 7 -23.72 -13.45 -28.85
C THR A 7 -23.37 -12.66 -27.57
N GLU A 8 -24.27 -12.68 -26.59
CA GLU A 8 -24.09 -12.07 -25.27
C GLU A 8 -23.00 -12.78 -24.46
N ASP A 9 -22.94 -14.11 -24.48
CA ASP A 9 -21.91 -14.89 -23.80
C ASP A 9 -20.51 -14.59 -24.35
N MET A 10 -20.39 -14.46 -25.68
CA MET A 10 -19.12 -14.08 -26.32
C MET A 10 -18.69 -12.67 -25.90
N GLN A 11 -19.63 -11.72 -25.87
CA GLN A 11 -19.35 -10.35 -25.49
C GLN A 11 -18.94 -10.24 -24.01
N LYS A 12 -19.61 -11.00 -23.13
CA LYS A 12 -19.28 -11.07 -21.70
C LYS A 12 -17.87 -11.60 -21.46
N ARG A 13 -17.47 -12.67 -22.16
CA ARG A 13 -16.09 -13.21 -22.09
C ARG A 13 -15.05 -12.21 -22.57
N ARG A 14 -15.33 -11.49 -23.65
CA ARG A 14 -14.43 -10.46 -24.17
C ARG A 14 -14.22 -9.32 -23.17
N ASN A 15 -15.29 -8.89 -22.51
CA ASN A 15 -15.21 -7.86 -21.48
C ASN A 15 -14.46 -8.34 -20.24
N ASP A 16 -14.69 -9.58 -19.81
CA ASP A 16 -13.96 -10.18 -18.69
C ASP A 16 -12.45 -10.20 -18.94
N VAL A 17 -12.02 -10.66 -20.12
CA VAL A 17 -10.60 -10.66 -20.51
C VAL A 17 -10.01 -9.25 -20.48
N LYS A 18 -10.71 -8.26 -21.04
CA LYS A 18 -10.23 -6.87 -21.04
C LYS A 18 -10.04 -6.34 -19.62
N VAL A 19 -11.03 -6.53 -18.75
CA VAL A 19 -10.96 -6.06 -17.37
C VAL A 19 -9.83 -6.77 -16.64
N ARG A 20 -9.68 -8.09 -16.82
CA ARG A 20 -8.61 -8.88 -16.20
C ARG A 20 -7.22 -8.38 -16.62
N THR A 21 -7.00 -8.15 -17.92
CA THR A 21 -5.74 -7.62 -18.43
C THR A 21 -5.46 -6.22 -17.88
N THR A 22 -6.44 -5.32 -17.86
CA THR A 22 -6.28 -3.97 -17.30
C THR A 22 -5.95 -4.02 -15.81
N LEU A 23 -6.63 -4.85 -15.02
CA LEU A 23 -6.37 -5.00 -13.59
C LEU A 23 -4.97 -5.56 -13.31
N LEU A 24 -4.48 -6.50 -14.12
CA LEU A 24 -3.11 -7.02 -13.98
C LEU A 24 -2.07 -5.94 -14.32
N LEU A 25 -2.23 -5.23 -15.44
CA LEU A 25 -1.30 -4.17 -15.84
C LEU A 25 -1.25 -3.00 -14.86
N ALA A 26 -2.30 -2.78 -14.07
CA ALA A 26 -2.33 -1.78 -13.01
C ALA A 26 -1.53 -2.17 -11.75
N LEU A 27 -1.04 -3.41 -11.66
CA LEU A 27 -0.23 -3.90 -10.54
C LEU A 27 1.27 -3.87 -10.88
N PRO A 28 2.16 -3.66 -9.89
CA PRO A 28 3.60 -3.89 -10.06
C PRO A 28 3.89 -5.33 -10.53
N ASP A 29 4.93 -5.51 -11.35
CA ASP A 29 5.27 -6.80 -11.99
C ASP A 29 5.41 -7.97 -11.00
N GLU A 30 5.97 -7.71 -9.82
CA GLU A 30 6.10 -8.68 -8.72
C GLU A 30 4.75 -9.25 -8.23
N HIS A 31 3.67 -8.50 -8.39
CA HIS A 31 2.33 -8.90 -8.00
C HIS A 31 1.56 -9.52 -9.19
N GLN A 32 1.85 -9.10 -10.43
CA GLN A 32 1.18 -9.61 -11.63
C GLN A 32 1.24 -11.14 -11.73
N LEU A 33 2.42 -11.74 -11.53
CA LEU A 33 2.62 -13.19 -11.56
C LEU A 33 1.82 -13.93 -10.48
N ARG A 34 1.60 -13.31 -9.32
CA ARG A 34 0.82 -13.90 -8.22
C ARG A 34 -0.68 -13.86 -8.50
N PHE A 35 -1.13 -12.84 -9.22
CA PHE A 35 -2.53 -12.58 -9.53
C PHE A 35 -2.98 -13.14 -10.89
N SER A 36 -2.06 -13.59 -11.75
CA SER A 36 -2.37 -14.17 -13.06
C SER A 36 -3.18 -15.47 -13.00
N LYS A 37 -3.16 -16.17 -11.85
CA LYS A 37 -3.90 -17.42 -11.62
C LYS A 37 -5.42 -17.29 -11.50
N TYR A 38 -5.96 -16.07 -11.47
CA TYR A 38 -7.40 -15.84 -11.34
C TYR A 38 -8.05 -15.79 -12.72
N GLU A 39 -8.99 -16.69 -12.97
CA GLU A 39 -9.56 -16.91 -14.31
C GLU A 39 -10.59 -15.85 -14.70
N THR A 40 -11.28 -15.27 -13.72
CA THR A 40 -12.27 -14.21 -13.99
C THR A 40 -11.82 -12.87 -13.42
N ALA A 41 -12.27 -11.77 -14.05
CA ALA A 41 -12.04 -10.42 -13.54
C ALA A 41 -12.61 -10.23 -12.13
N GLN A 42 -13.72 -10.89 -11.82
CA GLN A 42 -14.36 -10.83 -10.51
C GLN A 42 -13.51 -11.50 -9.42
N GLU A 43 -12.97 -12.69 -9.68
CA GLU A 43 -12.08 -13.38 -8.72
C GLU A 43 -10.77 -12.62 -8.52
N LEU A 44 -10.20 -12.12 -9.61
CA LEU A 44 -9.00 -11.27 -9.57
C LEU A 44 -9.24 -10.04 -8.69
N TRP A 45 -10.33 -9.31 -8.94
CA TRP A 45 -10.70 -8.14 -8.15
C TRP A 45 -10.91 -8.49 -6.68
N GLY A 46 -11.64 -9.57 -6.38
CA GLY A 46 -11.83 -10.06 -5.02
C GLY A 46 -10.51 -10.41 -4.32
N ALA A 47 -9.54 -10.99 -5.04
CA ALA A 47 -8.23 -11.31 -4.52
C ALA A 47 -7.36 -10.07 -4.29
N ILE A 48 -7.40 -9.09 -5.19
CA ILE A 48 -6.75 -7.79 -5.04
C ILE A 48 -7.30 -7.11 -3.79
N LEU A 49 -8.63 -7.04 -3.65
CA LEU A 49 -9.28 -6.49 -2.45
C LEU A 49 -8.98 -7.30 -1.18
N LYS A 50 -8.83 -8.62 -1.25
CA LYS A 50 -8.45 -9.42 -0.08
C LYS A 50 -6.99 -9.21 0.33
N THR A 51 -6.11 -9.00 -0.64
CA THR A 51 -4.67 -8.80 -0.43
C THR A 51 -4.35 -7.38 0.01
N PHE A 52 -4.95 -6.39 -0.64
CA PHE A 52 -4.68 -4.96 -0.44
C PHE A 52 -5.81 -4.21 0.31
N GLY A 53 -7.03 -4.75 0.33
CA GLY A 53 -8.23 -4.12 0.91
C GLY A 53 -8.68 -4.65 2.28
N ARG A 54 -8.01 -5.63 2.89
CA ARG A 54 -8.35 -6.24 4.19
C ARG A 54 -7.58 -5.53 5.33
N ASN A 55 -8.10 -4.93 6.41
CA ASN A 55 -9.45 -4.65 6.95
C ASN A 55 -9.46 -3.19 7.49
N LYS A 56 -10.62 -2.53 7.68
CA LYS A 56 -10.71 -1.27 8.48
C LYS A 56 -10.03 -1.40 9.86
N ALA A 57 -10.18 -2.55 10.52
CA ALA A 57 -9.52 -2.86 11.78
C ALA A 57 -7.99 -2.94 11.63
N THR A 58 -7.46 -3.61 10.61
CA THR A 58 -6.02 -3.72 10.37
C THR A 58 -5.41 -2.38 9.90
N LYS A 59 -6.17 -1.58 9.12
CA LYS A 59 -5.80 -0.21 8.74
C LYS A 59 -5.77 0.71 9.97
N LYS A 60 -6.76 0.60 10.87
CA LYS A 60 -6.81 1.35 12.13
C LYS A 60 -5.66 0.94 13.06
N THR A 61 -5.42 -0.35 13.24
CA THR A 61 -4.30 -0.86 14.07
C THR A 61 -2.96 -0.42 13.51
N LYS A 62 -2.72 -0.56 12.19
CA LYS A 62 -1.47 -0.14 11.55
C LYS A 62 -1.31 1.39 11.55
N LYS A 63 -2.40 2.16 11.36
CA LYS A 63 -2.40 3.62 11.52
C LYS A 63 -2.02 4.03 12.95
N ASN A 64 -2.57 3.35 13.96
CA ASN A 64 -2.23 3.60 15.36
C ASN A 64 -0.78 3.21 15.67
N GLN A 65 -0.28 2.10 15.12
CA GLN A 65 1.10 1.68 15.25
C GLN A 65 2.07 2.68 14.64
N LEU A 66 1.79 3.16 13.42
CA LEU A 66 2.60 4.19 12.75
C LEU A 66 2.59 5.51 13.52
N LYS A 67 1.43 5.94 14.05
CA LYS A 67 1.35 7.12 14.93
C LYS A 67 2.20 6.96 16.19
N LYS A 68 2.21 5.76 16.80
CA LYS A 68 3.07 5.46 17.95
C LYS A 68 4.55 5.48 17.58
N GLN A 69 4.93 4.91 16.44
CA GLN A 69 6.30 4.96 15.93
C GLN A 69 6.75 6.39 15.68
N TYR A 70 5.92 7.22 15.04
CA TYR A 70 6.22 8.63 14.82
C TYR A 70 6.31 9.43 16.13
N GLY A 71 5.39 9.20 17.07
CA GLY A 71 5.39 9.87 18.38
C GLY A 71 6.67 9.58 19.18
N ASN A 72 7.10 8.32 19.17
CA ASN A 72 8.27 7.83 19.89
C ASN A 72 9.57 7.84 19.07
N PHE A 73 9.55 8.42 17.88
CA PHE A 73 10.72 8.42 16.99
C PHE A 73 11.91 9.10 17.65
N LYS A 74 13.07 8.46 17.62
CA LYS A 74 14.37 8.97 18.07
C LYS A 74 15.46 8.35 17.22
N ALA A 75 16.55 9.08 17.00
CA ALA A 75 17.78 8.57 16.42
C ALA A 75 18.30 7.40 17.26
N GLU A 76 18.77 6.37 16.57
CA GLU A 76 19.41 5.22 17.21
C GLU A 76 20.93 5.43 17.22
N GLY A 77 21.62 4.99 18.28
CA GLY A 77 23.04 5.34 18.52
C GLY A 77 24.06 4.78 17.51
N LEU A 78 23.61 3.98 16.53
CA LEU A 78 24.44 3.46 15.43
C LEU A 78 23.99 3.99 14.06
N GLU A 79 22.93 4.79 13.99
CA GLU A 79 22.43 5.35 12.74
C GLU A 79 23.23 6.59 12.32
N THR A 80 23.40 6.78 11.02
CA THR A 80 23.81 8.08 10.47
C THR A 80 22.63 9.06 10.43
N LEU A 81 22.91 10.35 10.26
CA LEU A 81 21.86 11.37 10.07
C LEU A 81 20.97 11.04 8.87
N GLU A 82 21.56 10.56 7.77
CA GLU A 82 20.82 10.15 6.57
C GLU A 82 19.91 8.94 6.83
N GLN A 83 20.40 7.93 7.55
CA GLN A 83 19.60 6.76 7.93
C GLN A 83 18.42 7.17 8.83
N THR A 84 18.69 8.04 9.81
CA THR A 84 17.66 8.60 10.70
C THR A 84 16.59 9.34 9.90
N PHE A 85 17.01 10.21 8.96
CA PHE A 85 16.09 10.96 8.10
C PHE A 85 15.25 10.04 7.22
N ASN A 86 15.87 9.07 6.54
CA ASN A 86 15.19 8.11 5.67
C ASN A 86 14.15 7.28 6.44
N ARG A 87 14.46 6.86 7.67
CA ARG A 87 13.51 6.13 8.53
C ARG A 87 12.31 7.00 8.93
N LEU A 88 12.55 8.26 9.29
CA LEU A 88 11.47 9.22 9.58
C LEU A 88 10.58 9.45 8.34
N GLN A 89 11.19 9.67 7.18
CA GLN A 89 10.48 9.90 5.92
C GLN A 89 9.62 8.69 5.52
N ALA A 90 10.12 7.47 5.74
CA ALA A 90 9.36 6.24 5.49
C ALA A 90 8.09 6.16 6.39
N ILE A 91 8.20 6.52 7.67
CA ILE A 91 7.05 6.56 8.59
C ILE A 91 6.03 7.59 8.13
N VAL A 92 6.46 8.81 7.78
CA VAL A 92 5.60 9.90 7.28
C VAL A 92 4.88 9.49 6.00
N SER A 93 5.60 8.88 5.05
CA SER A 93 5.03 8.43 3.78
C SER A 93 3.95 7.38 3.98
N HIS A 94 4.17 6.43 4.89
CA HIS A 94 3.15 5.46 5.26
C HIS A 94 1.95 6.09 5.97
N LEU A 95 2.16 7.11 6.82
CA LEU A 95 1.07 7.85 7.47
C LEU A 95 0.21 8.60 6.45
N LYS A 96 0.81 9.29 5.48
CA LYS A 96 0.11 9.94 4.36
C LYS A 96 -0.72 8.95 3.55
N PHE A 97 -0.14 7.79 3.20
CA PHE A 97 -0.87 6.71 2.53
C PHE A 97 -2.08 6.21 3.35
N MET A 98 -2.02 6.30 4.68
CA MET A 98 -3.14 5.96 5.59
C MET A 98 -4.16 7.10 5.80
N GLY A 99 -4.03 8.21 5.08
CA GLY A 99 -4.87 9.40 5.25
C GLY A 99 -4.60 10.09 6.58
N VAL A 100 -3.32 10.26 6.92
CA VAL A 100 -2.85 11.14 8.00
C VAL A 100 -1.90 12.13 7.36
N ASP A 101 -2.34 13.37 7.24
CA ASP A 101 -1.46 14.45 6.84
C ASP A 101 -0.63 14.91 8.04
N ILE A 102 0.63 15.20 7.77
CA ILE A 102 1.60 15.74 8.72
C ILE A 102 2.10 17.03 8.10
N GLU A 103 1.96 18.13 8.82
CA GLU A 103 2.45 19.43 8.39
C GLU A 103 3.97 19.43 8.31
N GLN A 104 4.53 20.19 7.37
CA GLN A 104 5.98 20.23 7.19
C GLN A 104 6.69 20.76 8.43
N ASP A 105 6.09 21.74 9.12
CA ASP A 105 6.65 22.32 10.34
C ASP A 105 6.67 21.30 11.49
N ASP A 106 5.61 20.52 11.67
CA ASP A 106 5.55 19.41 12.62
C ASP A 106 6.62 18.35 12.34
N LEU A 107 6.82 18.03 11.04
CA LEU A 107 7.86 17.11 10.63
C LEU A 107 9.26 17.64 10.95
N ASN A 108 9.52 18.91 10.64
CA ASN A 108 10.80 19.56 10.92
C ASN A 108 11.09 19.57 12.43
N GLN A 109 10.11 19.96 13.25
CA GLN A 109 10.21 19.94 14.70
C GLN A 109 10.44 18.53 15.24
N LYS A 110 9.71 17.54 14.72
CA LYS A 110 9.91 16.13 15.09
C LYS A 110 11.33 15.67 14.76
N PHE A 111 11.84 16.01 13.58
CA PHE A 111 13.19 15.61 13.19
C PHE A 111 14.23 16.19 14.17
N LEU A 112 14.20 17.50 14.41
CA LEU A 112 15.15 18.18 15.30
C LEU A 112 15.10 17.65 16.74
N THR A 113 13.91 17.41 17.29
CA THR A 113 13.73 16.92 18.67
C THR A 113 14.06 15.43 18.84
N SER A 114 14.19 14.69 17.73
CA SER A 114 14.51 13.27 17.71
C SER A 114 16.00 13.00 17.45
N LEU A 115 16.81 14.02 17.12
CA LEU A 115 18.25 13.86 16.94
C LEU A 115 18.94 13.54 18.27
N ALA A 116 20.07 12.83 18.17
CA ALA A 116 20.92 12.57 19.30
C ALA A 116 21.64 13.88 19.73
N PRO A 117 21.92 14.11 21.03
CA PRO A 117 22.51 15.35 21.52
C PRO A 117 23.84 15.73 20.85
N GLU A 118 24.59 14.75 20.36
CA GLU A 118 25.84 14.94 19.62
C GLU A 118 25.68 15.63 18.25
N TRP A 119 24.45 15.77 17.74
CA TRP A 119 24.14 16.43 16.46
C TRP A 119 23.41 17.77 16.62
N LEU A 120 23.16 18.20 17.85
CA LEU A 120 22.52 19.47 18.20
C LEU A 120 23.57 20.51 18.61
#